data_AF-A0A2W7QK80-F1
#
_entry.id   AF-A0A2W7QK80-F1
#
_cell.length_a   1.000
_cell.length_b   1.000
_cell.length_c   1.000
_cell.angle_alpha   90.00
_cell.angle_beta   90.00
_cell.angle_gamma   90.00
#
_symmetry.space_group_name_H-M   'P 1'
#
loop_
_entity.id
_entity.type
_entity.pdbx_description
1 polymer ?
#
loop_
_entity_poly.entity_id
_entity_poly.type
_entity_poly.pdbx_seq_one_letter_code
_entity_poly.pdbx_strand_id
1 'polypeptide(L)' 'MQRARSGNVFDPRTGLPAAPRWDLVSVTSPSSALAEALSTAFCLMDRQGIELALAKAPQARLAGLKAQA' A
#
# COMPACT_ATOMS: atom_id res chain seq x y z
N MET A 1 4.42 23.60 11.22
CA MET A 1 5.27 22.43 10.89
C MET A 1 4.73 21.79 9.62
N GLN A 2 5.36 22.05 8.47
CA GLN A 2 4.92 21.47 7.19
C GLN A 2 5.38 20.01 7.13
N ARG A 3 4.44 19.05 7.14
CA ARG A 3 4.73 17.68 6.70
C ARG A 3 4.73 17.69 5.19
N ALA A 4 5.90 17.84 4.57
CA ALA A 4 6.05 17.43 3.18
C ALA A 4 5.58 15.96 3.09
N ARG A 5 4.48 15.69 2.38
CA ARG A 5 4.02 14.33 2.09
C ARG A 5 4.93 13.73 1.02
N SER A 6 6.21 13.58 1.35
CA SER A 6 7.18 12.87 0.53
C SER A 6 6.88 11.39 0.71
N GLY A 7 5.98 10.84 -0.10
CA GLY A 7 5.83 9.40 -0.20
C GLY A 7 7.12 8.85 -0.79
N ASN A 8 7.92 8.13 0.01
CA ASN A 8 9.16 7.48 -0.45
C ASN A 8 8.90 6.29 -1.40
N VAL A 9 7.63 6.06 -1.76
CA VAL A 9 7.22 5.02 -2.69
C VAL A 9 7.20 5.61 -4.09
N PHE A 10 7.94 4.99 -5.00
CA PHE A 10 7.94 5.32 -6.42
C PHE A 10 7.03 4.36 -7.17
N ASP A 11 6.30 4.86 -8.17
CA ASP A 11 5.54 4.00 -9.09
C ASP A 11 6.51 3.41 -10.12
N PRO A 12 6.73 2.09 -10.12
CA PRO A 12 7.65 1.45 -11.05
C PRO A 12 7.22 1.54 -12.52
N ARG A 13 5.95 1.88 -12.81
CA ARG A 13 5.46 2.04 -14.19
C ARG A 13 5.92 3.35 -14.83
N THR A 14 6.17 4.37 -14.01
CA THR A 14 6.50 5.72 -14.48
C THR A 14 7.86 6.21 -13.98
N GLY A 15 8.41 5.61 -12.92
CA GLY A 15 9.61 6.06 -12.24
C GLY A 15 9.41 7.32 -11.39
N LEU A 16 8.18 7.82 -11.28
CA LEU A 16 7.83 9.02 -10.52
C LEU A 16 7.36 8.66 -9.10
N PRO A 17 7.40 9.62 -8.15
CA PRO A 17 6.78 9.43 -6.85
C PRO A 17 5.31 9.03 -7.00
N ALA A 18 4.90 8.03 -6.21
CA ALA A 18 3.52 7.58 -6.18
C ALA A 18 2.59 8.74 -5.80
N ALA A 19 1.45 8.86 -6.49
CA ALA A 19 0.42 9.77 -6.06
C ALA A 19 -0.01 9.39 -4.63
N PRO A 20 0.00 10.32 -3.67
CA PRO A 20 -0.45 10.03 -2.32
C PRO A 20 -1.95 9.71 -2.38
N ARG A 21 -2.30 8.43 -2.22
CA ARG A 21 -3.68 7.95 -2.11
C ARG A 21 -4.05 7.57 -0.67
N TRP A 22 -3.11 6.99 0.07
CA TRP A 22 -3.31 6.48 1.41
C TRP A 22 -2.36 7.17 2.39
N ASP A 23 -2.90 7.57 3.55
CA ASP A 23 -2.11 8.00 4.71
C ASP A 23 -1.54 6.82 5.50
N LEU A 24 -2.22 5.66 5.44
CA LEU A 24 -1.81 4.45 6.12
C LEU A 24 -2.29 3.23 5.36
N VAL A 25 -1.39 2.26 5.23
CA VAL A 25 -1.69 0.88 4.81
C VAL A 25 -1.04 -0.05 5.82
N SER A 26 -1.80 -0.98 6.39
CA SER A 26 -1.29 -2.01 7.29
C SER A 26 -1.80 -3.38 6.87
N VAL A 27 -0.90 -4.34 6.76
CA VAL A 27 -1.16 -5.70 6.28
C VAL A 27 -0.58 -6.71 7.27
N THR A 28 -1.33 -7.78 7.52
CA THR A 28 -0.87 -8.92 8.33
C THR A 28 -0.75 -10.16 7.45
N SER A 29 0.30 -10.95 7.67
CA SER A 29 0.55 -12.24 7.00
C SER A 29 1.45 -13.10 7.89
N PRO A 30 1.37 -14.45 7.83
CA PRO A 30 2.35 -15.33 8.48
C PRO A 30 3.80 -15.08 8.02
N SER A 31 3.99 -14.48 6.85
CA SER A 31 5.31 -14.07 6.33
C SER A 31 5.48 -12.56 6.44
N SER A 32 6.52 -12.13 7.17
CA SER A 32 6.90 -10.71 7.28
C SER A 32 7.27 -10.11 5.94
N ALA A 33 8.04 -10.85 5.12
CA ALA A 33 8.41 -10.42 3.77
C ALA A 33 7.17 -10.17 2.89
N LEU A 34 6.15 -11.02 2.99
CA LEU A 34 4.90 -10.83 2.25
C LEU A 34 4.10 -9.63 2.75
N ALA A 35 4.01 -9.45 4.07
CA ALA A 35 3.31 -8.30 4.65
C ALA A 35 3.95 -6.97 4.20
N GLU A 36 5.29 -6.90 4.20
CA GLU A 36 6.05 -5.73 3.78
C GLU A 36 5.92 -5.42 2.28
N ALA A 37 6.00 -6.46 1.44
CA ALA A 37 5.83 -6.30 0.01
C ALA A 37 4.42 -5.81 -0.33
N LEU A 38 3.39 -6.36 0.32
CA LEU A 38 1.99 -5.98 0.09
C LEU A 38 1.67 -4.58 0.61
N SER A 39 2.14 -4.19 1.80
CA SER A 39 1.91 -2.83 2.33
C SER A 39 2.47 -1.77 1.38
N THR A 40 3.66 -2.01 0.83
CA THR A 40 4.29 -1.14 -0.18
C THR A 40 3.53 -1.15 -1.49
N ALA A 41 3.15 -2.31 -2.01
CA ALA A 41 2.41 -2.43 -3.27
C ALA A 41 1.03 -1.74 -3.21
N PHE A 42 0.34 -1.84 -2.08
CA PHE A 42 -0.98 -1.26 -1.87
C PHE A 42 -0.97 0.27 -1.81
N CYS A 43 0.18 0.89 -1.50
CA CYS A 43 0.36 2.34 -1.65
C CYS A 43 0.12 2.83 -3.09
N LEU A 44 0.29 1.94 -4.08
CA LEU A 44 0.13 2.22 -5.51
C LEU A 44 -1.25 1.81 -6.07
N MET A 45 -2.08 1.15 -5.27
CA MET A 45 -3.34 0.56 -5.72
C MET A 45 -4.52 1.36 -5.18
N ASP A 46 -5.60 1.42 -5.97
CA ASP A 46 -6.90 1.80 -5.42
C ASP A 46 -7.49 0.67 -4.57
N ARG A 47 -8.62 0.95 -3.91
CA ARG A 47 -9.23 -0.01 -3.01
C ARG A 47 -9.59 -1.32 -3.73
N GLN A 48 -10.09 -1.23 -4.96
CA GLN A 48 -10.47 -2.41 -5.73
C GLN A 48 -9.26 -3.27 -6.09
N GLY A 49 -8.15 -2.64 -6.50
CA GLY A 49 -6.89 -3.32 -6.78
C GLY A 49 -6.32 -4.05 -5.56
N ILE A 50 -6.43 -3.45 -4.36
CA ILE A 50 -6.03 -4.09 -3.11
C ILE A 50 -6.84 -5.37 -2.86
N GLU A 51 -8.17 -5.33 -3.00
CA GLU A 51 -9.02 -6.51 -2.80
C GLU A 51 -8.69 -7.62 -3.82
N LEU A 52 -8.44 -7.27 -5.07
CA LEU A 52 -8.03 -8.23 -6.12
C LEU A 52 -6.66 -8.85 -5.83
N ALA A 53 -5.72 -8.09 -5.27
CA ALA A 53 -4.42 -8.59 -4.87
C ALA A 53 -4.52 -9.54 -3.67
N LEU A 54 -5.33 -9.19 -2.67
CA LEU A 54 -5.59 -10.05 -1.50
C LEU A 54 -6.28 -11.37 -1.87
N ALA A 55 -7.17 -11.35 -2.88
CA ALA A 55 -7.77 -12.58 -3.41
C ALA A 55 -6.74 -13.58 -3.96
N LYS A 56 -5.55 -13.10 -4.37
CA LYS A 56 -4.43 -13.94 -4.84
C LYS A 56 -3.44 -14.32 -3.72
N ALA A 57 -3.59 -13.74 -2.53
CA ALA A 57 -2.73 -13.98 -1.37
C ALA A 57 -3.59 -14.26 -0.12
N PRO A 58 -4.28 -15.42 -0.06
CA PRO A 58 -5.28 -15.73 0.96
C PRO A 58 -4.75 -15.74 2.40
N GLN A 59 -3.44 -15.91 2.59
CA GLN A 59 -2.75 -15.84 3.87
C GLN A 59 -2.54 -14.39 4.38
N ALA A 60 -2.72 -13.38 3.53
CA ALA A 60 -2.58 -11.98 3.89
C ALA A 60 -3.96 -11.33 4.12
N ARG A 61 -4.02 -10.36 5.04
CA ARG A 61 -5.22 -9.56 5.29
C ARG A 61 -4.87 -8.09 5.48
N LEU A 62 -5.76 -7.22 5.02
CA LEU A 62 -5.70 -5.79 5.31
C LEU A 62 -6.12 -5.54 6.76
N ALA A 63 -5.21 -5.02 7.57
CA ALA A 63 -5.43 -4.71 8.98
C ALA A 63 -5.84 -3.24 9.20
N GLY A 64 -5.46 -2.35 8.28
CA GLY A 64 -5.83 -0.95 8.33
C GLY A 64 -5.60 -0.24 7.01
N LEU A 65 -6.50 0.68 6.68
CA LEU A 65 -6.40 1.52 5.48
C LEU A 65 -6.99 2.89 5.78
N LYS A 66 -6.20 3.94 5.60
CA LYS A 66 -6.63 5.33 5.82
C LYS A 66 -6.44 6.13 4.54
N ALA A 67 -7.53 6.63 3.98
CA ALA A 67 -7.49 7.56 2.85
C ALA A 67 -7.01 8.93 3.30
N GLN A 68 -6.38 9.64 2.38
CA GLN A 68 -6.10 11.06 2.54
C GLN A 68 -7.39 11.86 2.34
N ALA A 69 -7.66 12.76 3.31
CA ALA A 69 -8.69 13.78 3.19
C ALA A 69 -8.26 14.89 2.23
#